data_AF-K5WY60-F1
#
_entry.id   AF-K5WY60-F1
#
_cell.length_a   1.000
_cell.length_b   1.000
_cell.length_c   1.000
_cell.angle_alpha   90.00
_cell.angle_beta   90.00
_cell.angle_gamma   90.00
#
_symmetry.space_group_name_H-M   'P 1'
#
loop_
_entity.id
_entity.type
_entity.pdbx_description
1 polymer ?
#
loop_
_entity_poly.entity_id
_entity_poly.type
_entity_poly.pdbx_seq_one_letter_code
_entity_poly.pdbx_strand_id
1 'polypeptide(L)' 'MDTELKCNRLTCRRALADKAVVTTCSHIFCVDCANELFTTARLCPACETCLTEPDDIVDLHRA' A
#
# COMPACT_ATOMS: atom_id res chain seq x y z
N MET A 1 -3.85 20.64 9.65
CA MET A 1 -2.82 19.61 9.90
C MET A 1 -3.13 18.50 8.94
N ASP A 2 -2.67 18.69 7.70
CA ASP A 2 -2.97 17.83 6.58
C ASP A 2 -1.95 16.69 6.62
N THR A 3 -2.35 15.58 7.25
CA THR A 3 -1.53 14.38 7.27
C THR A 3 -1.51 13.80 5.87
N GLU A 4 -0.57 14.27 5.06
CA GLU A 4 -0.35 13.76 3.72
C GLU A 4 0.07 12.29 3.81
N LEU A 5 -0.80 11.40 3.32
CA LEU A 5 -0.52 9.97 3.27
C LEU A 5 0.68 9.75 2.36
N LYS A 6 1.64 8.92 2.80
CA LYS A 6 2.84 8.61 2.03
C LYS A 6 2.98 7.12 1.90
N CYS A 7 3.50 6.67 0.76
CA CYS A 7 3.79 5.27 0.54
C CYS A 7 4.75 4.76 1.62
N ASN A 8 4.38 3.70 2.34
CA ASN A 8 5.20 3.11 3.40
C ASN A 8 6.39 2.30 2.88
N ARG A 9 6.53 2.14 1.56
CA ARG A 9 7.75 1.57 0.98
C ARG A 9 8.89 2.56 1.21
N LEU A 10 9.89 2.15 2.00
CA LEU A 10 11.04 2.98 2.40
C LEU A 10 11.77 3.61 1.22
N THR A 11 11.80 2.92 0.07
CA THR A 11 12.43 3.41 -1.16
C THR A 11 11.56 4.35 -1.99
N CYS A 12 10.24 4.39 -1.77
CA CYS A 12 9.31 5.22 -2.55
C CYS A 12 8.92 6.50 -1.79
N ARG A 13 8.36 6.37 -0.57
CA ARG A 13 7.91 7.48 0.30
C ARG A 13 7.12 8.62 -0.37
N ARG A 14 6.56 8.37 -1.55
CA ARG A 14 5.84 9.35 -2.38
C ARG A 14 4.49 9.69 -1.76
N ALA A 15 4.05 10.94 -1.92
CA ALA A 15 2.75 11.39 -1.45
C ALA A 15 1.61 10.67 -2.20
N LEU A 16 0.58 10.29 -1.46
CA LEU A 16 -0.61 9.61 -1.90
C LEU A 16 -1.77 10.61 -1.83
N ALA A 17 -2.16 11.13 -2.99
CA ALA A 17 -3.21 12.16 -3.07
C ALA A 17 -4.59 11.58 -3.39
N ASP A 18 -4.65 10.67 -4.37
CA ASP A 18 -5.89 10.30 -5.04
C ASP A 18 -6.21 8.81 -4.91
N LYS A 19 -5.19 7.97 -5.11
CA LYS A 19 -5.26 6.51 -5.06
C LYS A 19 -4.13 5.95 -4.23
N ALA A 20 -4.47 5.01 -3.36
CA ALA A 20 -3.55 4.32 -2.50
C ALA A 20 -4.06 2.91 -2.23
N VAL A 21 -3.17 2.01 -1.85
CA VAL A 21 -3.52 0.65 -1.49
C VAL A 21 -3.24 0.45 -0.01
N VAL A 22 -4.26 0.06 0.74
CA VAL A 22 -4.17 -0.21 2.18
C VAL A 22 -4.19 -1.71 2.38
N THR A 23 -3.39 -2.15 3.35
CA THR A 23 -3.26 -3.56 3.72
C THR A 23 -3.86 -3.80 5.10
N THR A 24 -4.28 -5.04 5.39
CA THR A 24 -4.81 -5.44 6.71
C THR A 24 -3.82 -5.21 7.86
N CYS A 25 -2.52 -5.19 7.57
CA CYS A 25 -1.47 -4.82 8.52
C CYS A 25 -1.31 -3.30 8.74
N SER A 26 -2.31 -2.49 8.34
CA SER A 26 -2.36 -1.02 8.52
C SER A 26 -1.25 -0.25 7.80
N HIS A 27 -0.68 -0.81 6.74
CA HIS A 27 0.29 -0.13 5.89
C HIS A 27 -0.34 0.33 4.58
N ILE A 28 0.07 1.53 4.14
CA ILE A 28 -0.44 2.16 2.92
C ILE A 28 0.65 2.30 1.87
N PHE A 29 0.34 1.97 0.61
CA PHE A 29 1.27 1.99 -0.50
C PHE A 29 0.69 2.74 -1.69
N CYS A 30 1.54 3.22 -2.60
CA CYS A 30 1.05 3.72 -3.89
C CYS A 30 0.65 2.56 -4.79
N VAL A 31 -0.27 2.83 -5.72
CA VAL A 31 -0.74 1.85 -6.70
C VAL A 31 0.44 1.19 -7.44
N ASP A 32 1.46 1.95 -7.86
CA ASP A 32 2.66 1.38 -8.51
C ASP A 32 3.37 0.32 -7.65
N CYS A 33 3.66 0.66 -6.39
CA CYS A 33 4.36 -0.25 -5.49
C CYS A 33 3.51 -1.47 -5.16
N ALA A 34 2.22 -1.26 -4.94
CA ALA A 34 1.28 -2.33 -4.69
C ALA A 34 1.17 -3.27 -5.91
N ASN A 35 1.07 -2.72 -7.12
CA ASN A 35 0.98 -3.51 -8.34
C ASN A 35 2.26 -4.33 -8.55
N GLU A 36 3.44 -3.75 -8.39
CA GLU A 36 4.71 -4.47 -8.54
C GLU A 36 4.89 -5.56 -7.47
N LEU A 37 4.70 -5.17 -6.21
CA LEU A 37 4.97 -6.04 -5.06
C LEU A 37 3.91 -7.13 -4.96
N PHE A 38 2.63 -6.79 -4.89
CA PHE A 38 1.57 -7.78 -4.68
C PHE A 38 1.32 -8.68 -5.89
N THR A 39 1.71 -8.26 -7.10
CA THR A 39 1.73 -9.16 -8.27
C THR A 39 2.87 -10.18 -8.20
N THR A 40 4.01 -9.81 -7.63
CA THR A 40 5.19 -10.70 -7.51
C THR A 40 5.13 -11.57 -6.25
N ALA A 41 4.83 -10.97 -5.11
CA ALA A 41 4.77 -11.56 -3.79
C ALA A 41 3.71 -10.84 -2.96
N ARG A 42 2.70 -11.57 -2.48
CA ARG A 42 1.65 -11.01 -1.62
C ARG A 42 2.16 -10.84 -0.18
N LEU A 43 3.16 -9.99 -0.01
CA LEU A 43 3.86 -9.73 1.24
C LEU A 43 3.93 -8.23 1.45
N CYS A 44 3.60 -7.78 2.67
CA CYS A 44 3.71 -6.39 3.01
C CYS A 44 5.20 -5.98 3.05
N PRO A 45 5.64 -4.99 2.26
CA PRO A 45 7.06 -4.60 2.22
C PRO A 45 7.54 -3.84 3.46
N ALA A 46 6.63 -3.48 4.39
CA ALA A 46 6.98 -2.76 5.61
C ALA A 46 7.15 -3.67 6.83
N CYS A 47 6.37 -4.75 6.91
CA CYS A 47 6.35 -5.65 8.07
C CYS A 47 6.36 -7.13 7.71
N GLU A 48 6.49 -7.47 6.42
CA GLU A 48 6.62 -8.83 5.92
C GLU A 48 5.43 -9.74 6.31
N THR A 49 4.26 -9.15 6.53
CA THR A 49 3.01 -9.89 6.72
C THR A 49 2.57 -10.50 5.40
N CYS A 50 2.23 -11.79 5.42
CA CYS A 50 1.64 -12.49 4.28
C CYS A 50 0.21 -12.01 4.06
N LEU A 51 -0.07 -11.44 2.88
CA LEU A 51 -1.36 -10.92 2.45
C LEU A 51 -1.99 -11.92 1.46
N THR A 52 -2.22 -13.15 1.91
CA THR A 52 -2.60 -14.24 1.01
C THR A 52 -4.01 -14.08 0.44
N GLU A 53 -4.89 -13.39 1.16
CA GLU A 53 -6.29 -13.22 0.77
C GLU A 53 -6.44 -12.00 -0.15
N PRO A 54 -7.38 -12.05 -1.13
CA PRO A 54 -7.65 -10.90 -1.98
C PRO A 54 -8.22 -9.70 -1.21
N ASP A 55 -8.86 -9.96 -0.05
CA ASP A 55 -9.40 -8.92 0.83
C ASP A 55 -8.30 -8.23 1.67
N ASP A 56 -7.10 -8.84 1.78
CA ASP A 56 -5.98 -8.26 2.51
C ASP A 56 -5.46 -6.96 1.87
N ILE A 57 -5.80 -6.72 0.59
CA ILE A 57 -5.30 -5.64 -0.24
C ILE A 57 -6.50 -4.84 -0.76
N VAL A 58 -6.68 -3.63 -0.22
CA VAL A 58 -7.82 -2.77 -0.55
C VAL A 58 -7.33 -1.51 -1.24
N ASP A 59 -7.83 -1.25 -2.45
CA ASP A 59 -7.61 0.03 -3.14
C ASP A 59 -8.51 1.11 -2.52
N LEU A 60 -7.86 2.11 -1.93
CA LEU A 60 -8.46 3.34 -1.45
C LEU A 60 -8.39 4.38 -2.57
N HIS A 61 -9.56 4.73 -3.10
CA HIS A 61 -9.74 5.82 -4.06
C HIS A 61 -10.54 6.93 -3.37
N ARG A 62 -10.02 8.17 -3.37
CA ARG A 62 -10.83 9.34 -2.99
C ARG A 62 -11.73 9.70 -4.18
N ALA A 63 -13.03 9.60 -3.97
CA ALA A 63 -14.06 10.08 -4.90
C ALA A 63 -14.23 11.61 -4.79
#